data_AF-A0A645G1U7-F1
#
_entry.id   AF-A0A645G1U7-F1
#
_cell.length_a   1.000
_cell.length_b   1.000
_cell.length_c   1.000
_cell.angle_alpha   90.00
_cell.angle_beta   90.00
_cell.angle_gamma   90.00
#
_symmetry.space_group_name_H-M   'P 1'
#
loop_
_entity.id
_entity.type
_entity.pdbx_description
1 polymer ?
#
loop_
_entity_poly.entity_id
_entity_poly.type
_entity_poly.pdbx_seq_one_letter_code
_entity_poly.pdbx_strand_id
1 'polypeptide(L)'
;MGKLIDELKGMGFEFQEGNLVMEVEVAGETVEIHDLRVKSSEGQIILLKRDMTPMLFPGKGRDDVRTACGDVYRDYYGLDEEGMAMLLYNHTLRTHQYLDEQRQRIGLISIKEGPPESFFVLDEFDVGMGIGLIETGRYADGRFVAQSASEAFYEDADVLRMHFTHLPDEKDVEDALLIRKTERDFKLGRHRETFECEDCGKKRHWLDIPGTMKEKLNLRLMRKCGCQ
;
A
#
# COMPACT_ATOMS: atom_id res chain seq x y z
N MET A 1 13.25 -21.32 11.46
CA MET A 1 14.23 -20.25 11.16
C MET A 1 14.44 -20.25 9.66
N GLY A 2 14.24 -19.11 9.03
CA GLY A 2 14.23 -19.00 7.58
C GLY A 2 15.63 -18.85 6.97
N LYS A 3 15.75 -19.14 5.68
CA LYS A 3 17.07 -19.22 5.00
C LYS A 3 17.79 -17.87 4.99
N LEU A 4 17.05 -16.76 4.92
CA LEU A 4 17.61 -15.42 4.82
C LEU A 4 18.17 -14.95 6.17
N ILE A 5 17.43 -15.12 7.27
CA ILE A 5 17.89 -14.72 8.60
C ILE A 5 19.11 -15.54 9.02
N ASP A 6 19.14 -16.82 8.71
CA ASP A 6 20.27 -17.68 9.03
C ASP A 6 21.53 -17.26 8.23
N GLU A 7 21.36 -16.88 6.97
CA GLU A 7 22.43 -16.33 6.13
C GLU A 7 22.95 -15.01 6.71
N LEU A 8 22.07 -14.06 7.03
CA LEU A 8 22.44 -12.76 7.59
C LEU A 8 23.13 -12.89 8.95
N LYS A 9 22.64 -13.78 9.84
CA LYS A 9 23.33 -14.10 11.09
C LYS A 9 24.70 -14.72 10.84
N GLY A 10 24.81 -15.59 9.83
CA GLY A 10 26.08 -16.17 9.38
C GLY A 10 27.08 -15.15 8.84
N MET A 11 26.63 -13.98 8.40
CA MET A 11 27.46 -12.83 8.00
C MET A 11 27.85 -11.93 9.17
N GLY A 12 27.38 -12.23 10.39
CA GLY A 12 27.67 -11.47 11.61
C GLY A 12 26.70 -10.33 11.89
N PHE A 13 25.49 -10.36 11.30
CA PHE A 13 24.41 -9.46 11.69
C PHE A 13 23.63 -10.00 12.89
N GLU A 14 23.34 -9.14 13.85
CA GLU A 14 22.53 -9.45 15.03
C GLU A 14 21.16 -8.78 14.91
N PHE A 15 20.09 -9.52 15.20
CA PHE A 15 18.71 -9.03 15.16
C PHE A 15 18.21 -8.80 16.57
N GLN A 16 17.54 -7.66 16.78
CA GLN A 16 16.97 -7.28 18.07
C GLN A 16 15.56 -6.75 17.88
N GLU A 17 14.64 -7.24 18.69
CA GLU A 17 13.26 -6.79 18.73
C GLU A 17 13.12 -5.57 19.64
N GLY A 18 12.34 -4.59 19.17
CA GLY A 18 12.01 -3.36 19.87
C GLY A 18 10.58 -3.38 20.40
N ASN A 19 9.86 -2.28 20.17
CA ASN A 19 8.48 -2.15 20.62
C ASN A 19 7.55 -3.06 19.82
N LEU A 20 6.49 -3.55 20.48
CA LEU A 20 5.38 -4.21 19.80
C LEU A 20 4.74 -3.22 18.82
N VAL A 21 4.58 -3.67 17.58
CA VAL A 21 4.00 -2.91 16.49
C VAL A 21 2.56 -3.33 16.25
N MET A 22 2.34 -4.64 16.11
CA MET A 22 1.03 -5.21 15.84
C MET A 22 1.02 -6.71 16.12
N GLU A 23 -0.18 -7.26 16.26
CA GLU A 23 -0.45 -8.70 16.29
C GLU A 23 -1.04 -9.11 14.95
N VAL A 24 -0.54 -10.20 14.38
CA VAL A 24 -1.07 -10.79 13.14
C VAL A 24 -1.40 -12.26 13.36
N GLU A 25 -2.45 -12.74 12.71
CA GLU A 25 -2.78 -14.17 12.70
C GLU A 25 -2.04 -14.83 11.54
N VAL A 26 -1.20 -15.82 11.85
CA VAL A 26 -0.44 -16.61 10.86
C VAL A 26 -0.74 -18.09 11.13
N ALA A 27 -1.27 -18.79 10.13
CA ALA A 27 -1.64 -20.21 10.25
C ALA A 27 -2.52 -20.56 11.49
N GLY A 28 -3.31 -19.60 11.99
CA GLY A 28 -4.19 -19.79 13.16
C GLY A 28 -3.51 -19.57 14.52
N GLU A 29 -2.29 -19.05 14.53
CA GLU A 29 -1.57 -18.59 15.72
C GLU A 29 -1.38 -17.07 15.66
N THR A 30 -1.54 -16.40 16.81
CA THR A 30 -1.24 -14.98 16.94
C THR A 30 0.27 -14.78 17.05
N VAL A 31 0.85 -14.02 16.12
CA VAL A 31 2.27 -13.63 16.09
C VAL A 31 2.40 -12.15 16.45
N GLU A 32 3.17 -11.87 17.49
CA GLU A 32 3.53 -10.50 17.90
C GLU A 32 4.69 -9.98 17.03
N ILE A 33 4.43 -8.94 16.24
CA ILE A 33 5.45 -8.30 15.40
C ILE A 33 5.99 -7.08 16.14
N HIS A 34 7.32 -7.02 16.29
CA HIS A 34 8.04 -5.92 16.89
C HIS A 34 8.82 -5.11 15.86
N ASP A 35 9.26 -3.91 16.24
CA ASP A 35 10.28 -3.18 15.49
C ASP A 35 11.56 -4.03 15.40
N LEU A 36 12.10 -4.23 14.21
CA LEU A 36 13.28 -5.07 14.01
C LEU A 36 14.51 -4.19 13.76
N ARG A 37 15.50 -4.32 14.63
CA ARG A 37 16.80 -3.65 14.50
C ARG A 37 17.84 -4.66 14.07
N VAL A 38 18.66 -4.28 13.10
CA VAL A 38 19.81 -5.07 12.67
C VAL A 38 21.09 -4.34 13.06
N LYS A 39 21.95 -5.02 13.80
CA LYS A 39 23.27 -4.55 14.17
C LYS A 39 24.31 -5.28 13.30
N SER A 40 25.13 -4.51 12.61
CA SER A 40 26.27 -5.03 11.85
C SER A 40 27.43 -5.44 12.75
N SER A 41 28.37 -6.21 12.20
CA SER A 41 29.63 -6.56 12.86
C SER A 41 30.51 -5.34 13.21
N GLU A 42 30.24 -4.18 12.63
CA GLU A 42 30.93 -2.90 12.94
C GLU A 42 30.21 -2.09 14.02
N GLY A 43 29.09 -2.60 14.55
CA GLY A 43 28.30 -1.94 15.57
C GLY A 43 27.29 -0.92 15.05
N GLN A 44 27.19 -0.71 13.73
CA GLN A 44 26.12 0.10 13.15
C GLN A 44 24.77 -0.59 13.36
N ILE A 45 23.79 0.16 13.87
CA ILE A 45 22.41 -0.32 14.08
C ILE A 45 21.48 0.37 13.09
N ILE A 46 20.66 -0.42 12.42
CA ILE A 46 19.66 0.05 11.45
C ILE A 46 18.29 -0.45 11.91
N LEU A 47 17.32 0.45 12.01
CA LEU A 47 15.91 0.10 12.16
C LEU A 47 15.35 -0.27 10.79
N LEU A 48 14.82 -1.49 10.66
CA LEU A 48 14.20 -1.93 9.43
C LEU A 48 12.82 -1.30 9.27
N LYS A 49 12.53 -0.85 8.05
CA LYS A 49 11.20 -0.33 7.71
C LYS A 49 10.23 -1.49 7.48
N ARG A 50 8.96 -1.26 7.78
CA ARG A 50 7.85 -2.19 7.50
C ARG A 50 7.28 -1.95 6.10
N ASP A 51 8.16 -2.03 5.12
CA ASP A 51 7.85 -1.85 3.70
C ASP A 51 8.82 -2.65 2.83
N MET A 52 8.63 -2.60 1.52
CA MET A 52 9.50 -3.30 0.56
C MET A 52 10.72 -2.46 0.14
N THR A 53 11.19 -1.52 0.99
CA THR A 53 12.39 -0.73 0.68
C THR A 53 13.59 -1.69 0.50
N PRO A 54 14.28 -1.63 -0.67
CA PRO A 54 15.47 -2.43 -0.91
C PRO A 54 16.60 -2.09 0.05
N MET A 55 17.36 -3.09 0.47
CA MET A 55 18.49 -2.97 1.37
C MET A 55 19.64 -3.88 0.93
N LEU A 56 20.86 -3.41 1.15
CA LEU A 56 22.10 -4.15 0.92
C LEU A 56 22.75 -4.51 2.25
N PHE A 57 22.98 -5.79 2.49
CA PHE A 57 23.75 -6.29 3.61
C PHE A 57 25.15 -6.66 3.13
N PRO A 58 26.18 -5.84 3.43
CA PRO A 58 27.52 -6.07 2.93
C PRO A 58 28.15 -7.32 3.54
N GLY A 59 28.68 -8.19 2.69
CA GLY A 59 29.37 -9.41 3.08
C GLY A 59 30.84 -9.14 3.36
N LYS A 60 31.27 -9.27 4.62
CA LYS A 60 32.71 -9.19 4.97
C LYS A 60 33.45 -10.46 4.54
N GLY A 61 33.84 -10.52 3.26
CA GLY A 61 34.50 -11.69 2.66
C GLY A 61 33.53 -12.78 2.19
N ARG A 62 32.24 -12.42 2.03
CA ARG A 62 31.18 -13.22 1.39
C ARG A 62 30.46 -12.33 0.38
N ASP A 63 29.61 -12.93 -0.46
CA ASP A 63 28.76 -12.15 -1.36
C ASP A 63 27.79 -11.26 -0.56
N ASP A 64 27.50 -10.08 -1.11
CA ASP A 64 26.52 -9.17 -0.54
C ASP A 64 25.10 -9.73 -0.71
N VAL A 65 24.26 -9.55 0.31
CA VAL A 65 22.85 -9.94 0.24
C VAL A 65 21.99 -8.72 -0.08
N ARG A 66 21.30 -8.77 -1.22
CA ARG A 66 20.30 -7.77 -1.63
C ARG A 66 18.91 -8.33 -1.36
N THR A 67 18.14 -7.62 -0.54
CA THR A 67 16.78 -8.03 -0.15
C THR A 67 15.92 -6.80 0.16
N ALA A 68 14.62 -6.97 0.42
CA ALA A 68 13.78 -5.88 0.92
C ALA A 68 13.58 -6.00 2.44
N CYS A 69 13.31 -4.88 3.12
CA CYS A 69 13.05 -4.90 4.57
C CYS A 69 11.87 -5.83 4.92
N GLY A 70 10.79 -5.81 4.13
CA GLY A 70 9.65 -6.70 4.29
C GLY A 70 9.99 -8.19 4.15
N ASP A 71 10.95 -8.55 3.28
CA ASP A 71 11.40 -9.94 3.14
C ASP A 71 12.16 -10.42 4.39
N VAL A 72 12.90 -9.52 5.05
CA VAL A 72 13.57 -9.80 6.32
C VAL A 72 12.53 -10.05 7.42
N TYR A 73 11.49 -9.21 7.51
CA TYR A 73 10.37 -9.44 8.43
C TYR A 73 9.65 -10.77 8.17
N ARG A 74 9.37 -11.08 6.89
CA ARG A 74 8.73 -12.33 6.48
C ARG A 74 9.49 -13.54 7.01
N ASP A 75 10.79 -13.58 6.75
CA ASP A 75 11.65 -14.71 7.11
C ASP A 75 11.91 -14.80 8.62
N TYR A 76 12.00 -13.65 9.31
CA TYR A 76 12.22 -13.57 10.75
C TYR A 76 11.02 -14.09 11.56
N TYR A 77 9.81 -13.62 11.23
CA TYR A 77 8.58 -14.02 11.95
C TYR A 77 7.88 -15.23 11.32
N GLY A 78 8.35 -15.73 10.18
CA GLY A 78 7.71 -16.84 9.47
C GLY A 78 6.33 -16.47 8.90
N LEU A 79 6.17 -15.23 8.41
CA LEU A 79 4.89 -14.72 7.94
C LEU A 79 4.47 -15.39 6.62
N ASP A 80 3.21 -15.78 6.54
CA ASP A 80 2.55 -16.15 5.29
C ASP A 80 2.08 -14.90 4.51
N GLU A 81 1.36 -15.10 3.40
CA GLU A 81 0.84 -13.99 2.59
C GLU A 81 -0.14 -13.10 3.35
N GLU A 82 -0.93 -13.68 4.27
CA GLU A 82 -1.88 -12.94 5.10
C GLU A 82 -1.14 -12.06 6.12
N GLY A 83 -0.18 -12.64 6.85
CA GLY A 83 0.69 -11.90 7.77
C GLY A 83 1.49 -10.80 7.07
N MET A 84 1.94 -11.05 5.84
CA MET A 84 2.61 -10.04 5.03
C MET A 84 1.68 -8.90 4.58
N ALA A 85 0.46 -9.22 4.13
CA ALA A 85 -0.52 -8.19 3.76
C ALA A 85 -0.86 -7.29 4.96
N MET A 86 -1.08 -7.90 6.12
CA MET A 86 -1.32 -7.18 7.38
C MET A 86 -0.12 -6.30 7.77
N LEU A 87 1.11 -6.83 7.73
CA LEU A 87 2.32 -6.08 8.07
C LEU A 87 2.52 -4.84 7.18
N LEU A 88 2.35 -5.01 5.87
CA LEU A 88 2.69 -3.96 4.89
C LEU A 88 1.57 -2.93 4.71
N TYR A 89 0.32 -3.37 4.81
CA TYR A 89 -0.84 -2.58 4.39
C TYR A 89 -1.92 -2.42 5.48
N ASN A 90 -1.78 -3.10 6.61
CA ASN A 90 -2.72 -3.10 7.74
C ASN A 90 -4.15 -3.48 7.30
N HIS A 91 -4.26 -4.41 6.36
CA HIS A 91 -5.49 -5.04 5.92
C HIS A 91 -5.24 -6.45 5.41
N THR A 92 -6.29 -7.27 5.38
CA THR A 92 -6.22 -8.69 4.99
C THR A 92 -5.77 -8.90 3.55
N LEU A 93 -5.25 -10.09 3.25
CA LEU A 93 -4.91 -10.49 1.87
C LEU A 93 -6.12 -10.36 0.95
N ARG A 94 -7.32 -10.66 1.46
CA ARG A 94 -8.59 -10.52 0.72
C ARG A 94 -8.83 -9.09 0.25
N THR A 95 -8.62 -8.10 1.10
CA THR A 95 -8.72 -6.67 0.72
C THR A 95 -7.61 -6.28 -0.25
N HIS A 96 -6.40 -6.76 -0.01
CA HIS A 96 -5.26 -6.44 -0.86
C HIS A 96 -5.48 -6.91 -2.30
N GLN A 97 -5.86 -8.18 -2.47
CA GLN A 97 -6.17 -8.79 -3.77
C GLN A 97 -7.31 -8.05 -4.48
N TYR A 98 -8.38 -7.70 -3.77
CA TYR A 98 -9.48 -6.94 -4.35
C TYR A 98 -9.02 -5.57 -4.87
N LEU A 99 -8.19 -4.85 -4.11
CA LEU A 99 -7.68 -3.54 -4.53
C LEU A 99 -6.75 -3.67 -5.74
N ASP A 100 -5.91 -4.70 -5.79
CA ASP A 100 -5.07 -5.00 -6.96
C ASP A 100 -5.89 -5.35 -8.20
N GLU A 101 -6.96 -6.13 -8.06
CA GLU A 101 -7.91 -6.39 -9.14
C GLU A 101 -8.56 -5.09 -9.63
N GLN A 102 -8.94 -4.18 -8.72
CA GLN A 102 -9.50 -2.88 -9.11
C GLN A 102 -8.47 -2.01 -9.86
N ARG A 103 -7.20 -2.01 -9.45
CA ARG A 103 -6.12 -1.32 -10.16
C ARG A 103 -5.94 -1.87 -11.57
N GLN A 104 -5.88 -3.19 -11.71
CA GLN A 104 -5.73 -3.84 -13.01
C GLN A 104 -6.92 -3.53 -13.93
N ARG A 105 -8.15 -3.54 -13.38
CA ARG A 105 -9.37 -3.23 -14.13
C ARG A 105 -9.33 -1.84 -14.76
N ILE A 106 -8.89 -0.82 -14.02
CA ILE A 106 -8.79 0.56 -14.51
C ILE A 106 -7.44 0.84 -15.19
N GLY A 107 -6.58 -0.17 -15.35
CA GLY A 107 -5.26 -0.01 -15.95
C GLY A 107 -4.27 0.85 -15.17
N LEU A 108 -4.48 1.03 -13.86
CA LEU A 108 -3.60 1.84 -13.00
C LEU A 108 -2.26 1.13 -12.75
N ILE A 109 -1.19 1.78 -13.19
CA ILE A 109 0.19 1.29 -13.06
C ILE A 109 0.83 1.80 -11.77
N SER A 110 0.67 3.09 -11.48
CA SER A 110 1.29 3.69 -10.29
C SER A 110 0.63 5.00 -9.90
N ILE A 111 0.75 5.34 -8.62
CA ILE A 111 0.40 6.64 -8.07
C ILE A 111 1.64 7.25 -7.43
N LYS A 112 1.92 8.51 -7.73
CA LYS A 112 3.10 9.24 -7.25
C LYS A 112 2.71 10.65 -6.80
N GLU A 113 3.37 11.13 -5.76
CA GLU A 113 3.34 12.52 -5.35
C GLU A 113 4.72 13.13 -5.64
N GLY A 114 4.76 14.36 -6.15
CA GLY A 114 6.00 15.08 -6.41
C GLY A 114 5.80 16.21 -7.41
N PRO A 115 6.87 16.80 -7.97
CA PRO A 115 6.78 17.96 -8.86
C PRO A 115 5.98 17.64 -10.14
N PRO A 116 5.29 18.62 -10.74
CA PRO A 116 4.49 18.41 -11.93
C PRO A 116 5.35 17.97 -13.12
N GLU A 117 4.79 17.10 -13.95
CA GLU A 117 5.39 16.71 -15.22
C GLU A 117 4.64 17.33 -16.39
N SER A 118 5.37 17.68 -17.44
CA SER A 118 4.78 18.16 -18.69
C SER A 118 4.30 16.99 -19.55
N PHE A 119 3.06 17.08 -20.02
CA PHE A 119 2.46 16.13 -20.95
C PHE A 119 1.44 16.85 -21.85
N PHE A 120 0.96 16.17 -22.89
CA PHE A 120 -0.09 16.71 -23.74
C PHE A 120 -1.45 16.44 -23.08
N VAL A 121 -2.08 17.49 -22.55
CA VAL A 121 -3.43 17.45 -21.98
C VAL A 121 -4.44 17.13 -23.09
N LEU A 122 -5.33 16.17 -22.83
CA LEU A 122 -6.36 15.70 -23.74
C LEU A 122 -7.77 15.87 -23.15
N ASP A 123 -7.90 15.77 -21.83
CA ASP A 123 -9.17 15.96 -21.11
C ASP A 123 -8.93 16.48 -19.70
N GLU A 124 -9.98 17.01 -19.06
CA GLU A 124 -9.95 17.58 -17.72
C GLU A 124 -11.21 17.18 -16.93
N PHE A 125 -11.01 16.72 -15.70
CA PHE A 125 -12.10 16.23 -14.84
C PHE A 125 -12.09 16.92 -13.47
N ASP A 126 -13.26 17.31 -12.97
CA ASP A 126 -13.44 17.73 -11.57
C ASP A 126 -13.93 16.55 -10.73
N VAL A 127 -12.97 15.77 -10.22
CA VAL A 127 -13.23 14.49 -9.54
C VAL A 127 -13.50 14.61 -8.03
N GLY A 128 -13.62 15.83 -7.51
CA GLY A 128 -13.85 16.07 -6.08
C GLY A 128 -12.76 15.49 -5.16
N MET A 129 -13.16 14.96 -4.00
CA MET A 129 -12.28 14.32 -2.98
C MET A 129 -11.13 15.18 -2.42
N GLY A 130 -11.19 16.50 -2.58
CA GLY A 130 -10.17 17.44 -2.11
C GLY A 130 -8.90 17.44 -2.95
N ILE A 131 -8.93 16.89 -4.17
CA ILE A 131 -7.83 16.91 -5.15
C ILE A 131 -7.99 18.06 -6.15
N GLY A 132 -9.23 18.51 -6.41
CA GLY A 132 -9.53 19.55 -7.39
C GLY A 132 -9.55 19.00 -8.83
N LEU A 133 -9.22 19.86 -9.78
CA LEU A 133 -9.17 19.52 -11.21
C LEU A 133 -8.03 18.53 -11.50
N ILE A 134 -8.31 17.52 -12.33
CA ILE A 134 -7.31 16.58 -12.83
C ILE A 134 -7.26 16.66 -14.36
N GLU A 135 -6.06 16.94 -14.87
CA GLU A 135 -5.73 16.89 -16.29
C GLU A 135 -5.33 15.47 -16.67
N THR A 136 -5.87 14.94 -17.76
CA THR A 136 -5.48 13.63 -18.31
C THR A 136 -4.86 13.79 -19.68
N GLY A 137 -3.95 12.89 -20.03
CA GLY A 137 -3.26 12.99 -21.30
C GLY A 137 -2.16 11.96 -21.48
N ARG A 138 -1.18 12.33 -22.30
CA ARG A 138 -0.07 11.45 -22.67
C ARG A 138 1.27 12.17 -22.67
N TYR A 139 2.29 11.46 -22.23
CA TYR A 139 3.68 11.87 -22.39
C TYR A 139 4.12 11.74 -23.85
N ALA A 140 5.26 12.37 -24.18
CA ALA A 140 5.87 12.27 -25.50
C ALA A 140 6.26 10.83 -25.89
N ASP A 141 6.51 9.97 -24.92
CA ASP A 141 6.84 8.55 -25.13
C ASP A 141 5.60 7.63 -25.25
N GLY A 142 4.40 8.20 -25.20
CA GLY A 142 3.13 7.48 -25.36
C GLY A 142 2.54 6.90 -24.08
N ARG A 143 3.18 7.04 -22.91
CA ARG A 143 2.59 6.66 -21.62
C ARG A 143 1.42 7.58 -21.25
N PHE A 144 0.38 7.03 -20.63
CA PHE A 144 -0.80 7.78 -20.19
C PHE A 144 -0.70 8.22 -18.74
N VAL A 145 -1.23 9.41 -18.46
CA VAL A 145 -1.18 10.05 -17.15
C VAL A 145 -2.46 10.81 -16.83
N ALA A 146 -2.83 10.81 -15.55
CA ALA A 146 -3.73 11.78 -14.94
C ALA A 146 -2.95 12.53 -13.84
N GLN A 147 -2.99 13.86 -13.84
CA GLN A 147 -2.26 14.72 -12.91
C GLN A 147 -3.20 15.77 -12.31
N SER A 148 -3.15 15.97 -10.99
CA SER A 148 -3.86 17.10 -10.37
C SER A 148 -3.30 18.42 -10.90
N ALA A 149 -4.18 19.32 -11.32
CA ALA A 149 -3.79 20.63 -11.80
C ALA A 149 -3.00 21.38 -10.70
N SER A 150 -1.89 21.99 -11.07
CA SER A 150 -1.16 22.88 -10.15
C SER A 150 -1.89 24.22 -10.10
N GLU A 151 -2.65 24.49 -9.04
CA GLU A 151 -3.15 25.85 -8.77
C GLU A 151 -2.02 26.83 -8.42
N ALA A 152 -0.81 26.31 -8.14
CA ALA A 152 0.32 27.11 -7.75
C ALA A 152 1.07 27.64 -8.98
N PHE A 153 1.17 28.96 -9.05
CA PHE A 153 2.16 29.71 -9.85
C PHE A 153 3.63 29.44 -9.43
N TYR A 154 3.88 28.38 -8.67
CA TYR A 154 5.17 27.99 -8.14
C TYR A 154 5.48 26.58 -8.63
N GLU A 155 6.60 26.41 -9.34
CA GLU A 155 7.06 25.15 -9.93
C GLU A 155 7.34 24.04 -8.89
N ASP A 156 7.28 24.38 -7.59
CA ASP A 156 7.62 23.52 -6.46
C ASP A 156 6.40 22.86 -5.77
N ALA A 157 5.18 23.03 -6.29
CA ALA A 157 4.01 22.39 -5.70
C ALA A 157 3.94 20.89 -6.06
N ASP A 158 3.91 20.03 -5.04
CA ASP A 158 3.71 18.59 -5.25
C ASP A 158 2.30 18.32 -5.80
N VAL A 159 2.25 17.61 -6.93
CA VAL A 159 1.02 17.14 -7.56
C VAL A 159 0.87 15.63 -7.45
N LEU A 160 -0.36 15.16 -7.49
CA LEU A 160 -0.69 13.74 -7.61
C LEU A 160 -0.61 13.34 -9.09
N ARG A 161 0.21 12.34 -9.41
CA ARG A 161 0.30 11.72 -10.74
C ARG A 161 -0.12 10.27 -10.69
N MET A 162 -0.98 9.87 -11.61
CA MET A 162 -1.48 8.51 -11.77
C MET A 162 -1.17 8.05 -13.18
N HIS A 163 -0.47 6.92 -13.32
CA HIS A 163 -0.05 6.39 -14.61
C HIS A 163 -0.93 5.23 -15.02
N PHE A 164 -1.33 5.18 -16.29
CA PHE A 164 -2.28 4.21 -16.80
C PHE A 164 -1.77 3.47 -18.05
N THR A 165 -2.32 2.29 -18.31
CA THR A 165 -2.05 1.50 -19.52
C THR A 165 -2.79 2.03 -20.76
N HIS A 166 -3.80 2.85 -20.56
CA HIS A 166 -4.64 3.50 -21.59
C HIS A 166 -5.00 4.92 -21.13
N LEU A 167 -5.57 5.74 -22.02
CA LEU A 167 -6.07 7.06 -21.65
C LEU A 167 -7.23 6.88 -20.64
N PRO A 168 -7.07 7.31 -19.38
CA PRO A 168 -8.10 7.09 -18.37
C PRO A 168 -9.30 8.01 -18.62
N ASP A 169 -10.50 7.50 -18.36
CA ASP A 169 -11.70 8.34 -18.26
C ASP A 169 -11.92 8.89 -16.83
N GLU A 170 -12.94 9.74 -16.66
CA GLU A 170 -13.27 10.32 -15.35
C GLU A 170 -13.46 9.25 -14.26
N LYS A 171 -14.08 8.12 -14.62
CA LYS A 171 -14.38 7.04 -13.68
C LYS A 171 -13.12 6.26 -13.29
N ASP A 172 -12.20 6.02 -14.21
CA ASP A 172 -10.90 5.41 -13.92
C ASP A 172 -10.11 6.28 -12.92
N VAL A 173 -10.14 7.59 -13.11
CA VAL A 173 -9.52 8.57 -12.20
C VAL A 173 -10.20 8.56 -10.83
N GLU A 174 -11.54 8.59 -10.77
CA GLU A 174 -12.28 8.47 -9.51
C GLU A 174 -11.94 7.17 -8.76
N ASP A 175 -11.94 6.04 -9.46
CA ASP A 175 -11.65 4.72 -8.88
C ASP A 175 -10.19 4.65 -8.38
N ALA A 176 -9.22 5.22 -9.10
CA ALA A 176 -7.84 5.33 -8.64
C ALA A 176 -7.71 6.13 -7.33
N LEU A 177 -8.46 7.23 -7.21
CA LEU A 177 -8.52 8.02 -5.97
C LEU A 177 -9.17 7.26 -4.82
N LEU A 178 -10.24 6.50 -5.09
CA LEU A 178 -10.88 5.64 -4.09
C LEU A 178 -9.93 4.55 -3.59
N ILE A 179 -9.15 3.92 -4.48
CA ILE A 179 -8.12 2.93 -4.12
C ILE A 179 -7.09 3.57 -3.20
N ARG A 180 -6.47 4.68 -3.64
CA ARG A 180 -5.46 5.41 -2.83
C ARG A 180 -5.99 5.77 -1.45
N LYS A 181 -7.20 6.32 -1.39
CA LYS A 181 -7.82 6.73 -0.13
C LYS A 181 -8.05 5.52 0.78
N THR A 182 -8.60 4.43 0.24
CA THR A 182 -8.90 3.20 0.97
C THR A 182 -7.64 2.57 1.56
N GLU A 183 -6.57 2.48 0.78
CA GLU A 183 -5.29 1.96 1.27
C GLU A 183 -4.69 2.81 2.37
N ARG A 184 -4.68 4.14 2.19
CA ARG A 184 -4.20 5.06 3.22
C ARG A 184 -5.01 4.92 4.51
N ASP A 185 -6.32 4.81 4.38
CA ASP A 185 -7.26 4.72 5.48
C ASP A 185 -7.09 3.43 6.30
N PHE A 186 -6.84 2.29 5.62
CA PHE A 186 -6.47 1.04 6.29
C PHE A 186 -5.08 1.11 6.90
N LYS A 187 -4.08 1.60 6.15
CA LYS A 187 -2.69 1.72 6.61
C LYS A 187 -2.55 2.57 7.87
N LEU A 188 -3.36 3.63 8.00
CA LEU A 188 -3.39 4.50 9.17
C LEU A 188 -4.31 4.00 10.30
N GLY A 189 -4.97 2.85 10.15
CA GLY A 189 -5.90 2.29 11.13
C GLY A 189 -7.16 3.14 11.35
N ARG A 190 -7.48 4.06 10.44
CA ARG A 190 -8.67 4.92 10.53
C ARG A 190 -9.96 4.15 10.32
N HIS A 191 -9.86 3.08 9.54
CA HIS A 191 -10.98 2.20 9.23
C HIS A 191 -10.59 0.74 9.46
N ARG A 192 -11.59 -0.06 9.86
CA ARG A 192 -11.45 -1.52 9.98
C ARG A 192 -12.20 -2.19 8.83
N GLU A 193 -11.68 -3.33 8.39
CA GLU A 193 -12.29 -4.09 7.30
C GLU A 193 -13.61 -4.74 7.70
N THR A 194 -13.72 -5.12 8.98
CA THR A 194 -14.95 -5.66 9.56
C THR A 194 -15.66 -4.63 10.41
N PHE A 195 -16.98 -4.59 10.31
CA PHE A 195 -17.84 -3.72 11.10
C PHE A 195 -19.13 -4.46 11.47
N GLU A 196 -19.83 -3.99 12.49
CA GLU A 196 -21.18 -4.43 12.81
C GLU A 196 -22.17 -3.55 12.05
N CYS A 197 -23.09 -4.17 11.30
CA CYS A 197 -24.08 -3.45 10.52
C CYS A 197 -25.15 -2.82 11.43
N GLU A 198 -25.40 -1.52 11.29
CA GLU A 198 -26.41 -0.80 12.08
C GLU A 198 -27.84 -1.27 11.79
N ASP A 199 -28.12 -1.77 10.58
CA ASP A 199 -29.47 -2.21 10.21
C ASP A 199 -29.78 -3.66 10.64
N CYS A 200 -28.79 -4.57 10.62
CA CYS A 200 -29.03 -6.00 10.86
C CYS A 200 -28.22 -6.62 12.02
N GLY A 201 -27.35 -5.86 12.67
CA GLY A 201 -26.52 -6.30 13.82
C GLY A 201 -25.46 -7.34 13.50
N LYS A 202 -25.29 -7.75 12.24
CA LYS A 202 -24.31 -8.79 11.85
C LYS A 202 -22.93 -8.16 11.65
N LYS A 203 -21.89 -8.85 12.12
CA LYS A 203 -20.50 -8.55 11.75
C LYS A 203 -20.29 -8.89 10.27
N ARG A 204 -19.79 -7.94 9.49
CA ARG A 204 -19.58 -8.04 8.04
C ARG A 204 -18.21 -7.52 7.67
N HIS A 205 -17.62 -8.11 6.63
CA HIS A 205 -16.47 -7.54 5.95
C HIS A 205 -16.97 -6.55 4.89
N TRP A 206 -16.25 -5.44 4.65
CA TRP A 206 -16.67 -4.42 3.68
C TRP A 206 -16.80 -4.95 2.24
N LEU A 207 -16.02 -5.98 1.90
CA LEU A 207 -16.15 -6.67 0.62
C LEU A 207 -17.42 -7.52 0.48
N ASP A 208 -18.08 -7.89 1.58
CA ASP A 208 -19.34 -8.64 1.55
C ASP A 208 -20.52 -7.78 1.09
N ILE A 209 -20.37 -6.46 1.08
CA ILE A 209 -21.39 -5.52 0.59
C ILE A 209 -21.50 -5.69 -0.93
N PRO A 210 -22.68 -5.86 -1.53
CA PRO A 210 -22.82 -5.95 -2.99
C PRO A 210 -22.56 -4.60 -3.68
N GLY A 211 -22.26 -4.63 -4.98
CA GLY A 211 -22.10 -3.42 -5.81
C GLY A 211 -20.65 -3.05 -6.13
N THR A 212 -20.49 -1.83 -6.65
CA THR A 212 -19.22 -1.21 -7.03
C THR A 212 -18.36 -0.84 -5.81
N MET A 213 -17.07 -0.57 -6.02
CA MET A 213 -16.19 -0.13 -4.94
C MET A 213 -16.70 1.13 -4.22
N LYS A 214 -17.20 2.11 -4.98
CA LYS A 214 -17.81 3.34 -4.45
C LYS A 214 -19.01 3.02 -3.53
N GLU A 215 -19.91 2.14 -3.98
CA GLU A 215 -21.08 1.72 -3.20
C GLU A 215 -20.68 0.95 -1.92
N LYS A 216 -19.75 -0.01 -2.03
CA LYS A 216 -19.21 -0.75 -0.89
C LYS A 216 -18.63 0.20 0.16
N LEU A 217 -17.80 1.15 -0.25
CA LEU A 217 -17.16 2.10 0.65
C LEU A 217 -18.16 3.07 1.29
N ASN A 218 -19.12 3.58 0.52
CA ASN A 218 -20.16 4.47 1.03
C ASN A 218 -21.01 3.78 2.11
N LEU A 219 -21.46 2.54 1.83
CA LEU A 219 -22.23 1.77 2.80
C LEU A 219 -21.39 1.42 4.04
N ARG A 220 -20.12 1.05 3.88
CA ARG A 220 -19.20 0.82 5.00
C ARG A 220 -19.06 2.05 5.90
N LEU A 221 -18.92 3.24 5.31
CA LEU A 221 -18.80 4.50 6.06
C LEU A 221 -20.06 4.81 6.88
N MET A 222 -21.22 4.39 6.38
CA MET A 222 -22.49 4.45 7.11
C MET A 222 -22.71 3.27 8.05
N ARG A 223 -21.74 2.36 8.21
CA ARG A 223 -21.87 1.09 8.93
C ARG A 223 -23.06 0.25 8.47
N LYS A 224 -23.36 0.27 7.17
CA LYS A 224 -24.43 -0.51 6.53
C LYS A 224 -23.85 -1.61 5.65
N CYS A 225 -24.57 -2.72 5.57
CA CYS A 225 -24.17 -3.88 4.77
C CYS A 225 -24.88 -4.02 3.42
N GLY A 226 -25.80 -3.11 3.10
CA GLY A 226 -26.71 -3.25 1.96
C GLY A 226 -27.65 -4.45 2.13
N CYS A 227 -28.02 -4.75 3.37
CA CYS A 227 -28.62 -6.01 3.74
C CYS A 227 -29.96 -6.23 3.02
N GLN A 228 -30.16 -7.46 2.54
CA GLN A 228 -31.46 -8.14 2.56
C GLN A 228 -31.44 -9.14 3.71
#